data_AF-A0A2P4RFD5-F1
#
_entry.id   AF-A0A2P4RFD5-F1
#
_cell.length_a   1.000
_cell.length_b   1.000
_cell.length_c   1.000
_cell.angle_alpha   90.00
_cell.angle_beta   90.00
_cell.angle_gamma   90.00
#
_symmetry.space_group_name_H-M   'P 1'
#
loop_
_entity.id
_entity.type
_entity.pdbx_description
1 polymer ?
#
loop_
_entity_poly.entity_id
_entity_poly.type
_entity_poly.pdbx_seq_one_letter_code
_entity_poly.pdbx_strand_id
1 'polypeptide(L)'
;MKGKGTFLAIEDIFERVRAHLLAQQCRSEDADGEPRYRGLDNRRCGVGILIDDAFYCSAIERLGVSLLRVPSEDPLACALRRSGVNVADDQVVDLLIDLQDIHDLTAIESWPAALEDIGRRLPRQLSCQLSATPLAA
;
A
#
# COMPACT_ATOMS: atom_id res chain seq x y z
N MET A 1 7.30 20.37 20.86
CA MET A 1 6.06 20.09 20.12
C MET A 1 6.42 19.24 18.90
N LYS A 2 6.22 17.92 18.95
CA LYS A 2 6.37 17.06 17.77
C LYS A 2 5.08 17.22 16.96
N GLY A 3 5.17 17.77 15.76
CA GLY A 3 4.02 17.82 14.84
C GLY A 3 3.48 16.40 14.67
N LYS A 4 2.18 16.21 14.87
CA LYS A 4 1.49 15.01 14.37
C LYS A 4 1.66 15.06 12.86
N GLY A 5 2.63 14.31 12.32
CA GLY A 5 2.62 13.99 10.90
C GLY A 5 1.31 13.27 10.64
N THR A 6 0.46 13.86 9.79
CA THR A 6 -0.80 13.22 9.41
C THR A 6 -0.44 11.98 8.60
N PHE A 7 -0.93 10.81 9.03
CA PHE A 7 -0.81 9.58 8.25
C PHE A 7 -1.64 9.70 6.96
N LEU A 8 -1.24 8.96 5.93
CA LEU A 8 -2.01 8.84 4.68
C LEU A 8 -3.41 8.29 4.98
N ALA A 9 -4.39 8.80 4.24
CA ALA A 9 -5.72 8.20 4.24
C ALA A 9 -5.65 6.81 3.60
N ILE A 10 -6.53 5.89 4.02
CA ILE A 10 -6.54 4.51 3.52
C ILE A 10 -6.80 4.46 2.00
N GLU A 11 -7.59 5.41 1.48
CA GLU A 11 -7.87 5.56 0.07
C GLU A 11 -6.64 6.03 -0.72
N ASP A 12 -5.83 6.93 -0.14
CA ASP A 12 -4.58 7.39 -0.75
C ASP A 12 -3.54 6.27 -0.79
N ILE A 13 -3.48 5.43 0.26
CA ILE A 13 -2.64 4.22 0.28
C ILE A 13 -3.06 3.31 -0.87
N PHE A 14 -4.35 2.97 -0.95
CA PHE A 14 -4.87 2.09 -1.97
C PHE A 14 -4.60 2.61 -3.38
N GLU A 15 -4.94 3.88 -3.67
CA GLU A 15 -4.79 4.41 -5.03
C GLU A 15 -3.32 4.50 -5.44
N ARG A 16 -2.43 4.86 -4.51
CA ARG A 16 -0.98 4.87 -4.77
C ARG A 16 -0.46 3.48 -5.12
N VAL A 17 -0.87 2.45 -4.37
CA VAL A 17 -0.45 1.07 -4.65
C VAL A 17 -1.07 0.55 -5.95
N ARG A 18 -2.37 0.79 -6.16
CA ARG A 18 -3.09 0.40 -7.38
C ARG A 18 -2.42 0.99 -8.61
N ALA A 19 -2.19 2.30 -8.63
CA ALA A 19 -1.54 2.97 -9.74
C ALA A 19 -0.13 2.40 -10.00
N HIS A 20 0.64 2.14 -8.94
CA HIS A 20 1.97 1.56 -9.04
C HIS A 20 1.96 0.14 -9.65
N LEU A 21 1.14 -0.77 -9.11
CA LEU A 21 1.07 -2.15 -9.62
C LEU A 21 0.57 -2.22 -11.07
N LEU A 22 -0.40 -1.38 -11.42
CA LEU A 22 -0.93 -1.29 -12.78
C LEU A 22 0.04 -0.62 -13.77
N ALA A 23 0.94 0.23 -13.30
CA ALA A 23 2.01 0.78 -14.14
C ALA A 23 3.19 -0.21 -14.29
N GLN A 24 3.57 -0.88 -13.20
CA GLN A 24 4.72 -1.79 -13.19
C GLN A 24 4.44 -3.10 -13.93
N GLN A 25 3.22 -3.66 -13.83
CA GLN A 25 2.78 -4.88 -14.54
C GLN A 25 3.76 -6.06 -14.44
N CYS A 26 4.51 -6.12 -13.35
CA CYS A 26 5.41 -7.21 -13.03
C CYS A 26 5.64 -7.28 -11.53
N ARG A 27 6.01 -8.46 -11.04
CA ARG A 27 6.36 -8.65 -9.64
C ARG A 27 7.75 -8.07 -9.34
N SER A 28 7.86 -7.59 -8.12
CA SER A 28 9.09 -7.18 -7.48
C SER A 28 9.64 -8.40 -6.75
N GLU A 29 10.64 -9.04 -7.35
CA GLU A 29 11.23 -10.30 -6.91
C GLU A 29 12.76 -10.19 -6.93
N ASP A 30 13.44 -11.10 -6.25
CA ASP A 30 14.88 -11.30 -6.39
C ASP A 30 15.23 -12.28 -7.52
N ALA A 31 16.51 -12.68 -7.60
CA ALA A 31 17.02 -13.59 -8.64
C ALA A 31 16.46 -15.02 -8.52
N ASP A 32 15.95 -15.41 -7.35
CA ASP A 32 15.37 -16.73 -7.10
C ASP A 32 13.84 -16.73 -7.32
N GLY A 33 13.25 -15.55 -7.62
CA GLY A 33 11.81 -15.37 -7.78
C GLY A 33 11.06 -15.13 -6.47
N GLU A 34 11.77 -14.89 -5.36
CA GLU A 34 11.13 -14.61 -4.08
C GLU A 34 10.65 -13.15 -4.02
N PRO A 35 9.44 -12.87 -3.51
CA PRO A 35 8.91 -11.51 -3.42
C PRO A 35 9.78 -10.57 -2.58
N ARG A 36 9.92 -9.32 -3.03
CA ARG A 36 10.70 -8.26 -2.38
C ARG A 36 9.94 -6.93 -2.34
N TYR A 37 10.10 -6.16 -1.26
CA TYR A 37 9.67 -4.76 -1.21
C TYR A 37 10.46 -3.89 -2.20
N ARG A 38 11.76 -4.19 -2.37
CA ARG A 38 12.67 -3.65 -3.39
C ARG A 38 13.30 -4.82 -4.16
N GLY A 39 12.71 -5.15 -5.30
CA GLY A 39 13.17 -6.20 -6.19
C GLY A 39 14.25 -5.73 -7.18
N LEU A 40 14.60 -6.62 -8.10
CA LEU A 40 15.50 -6.32 -9.21
C LEU A 40 14.95 -5.21 -10.12
N ASP A 41 15.82 -4.59 -10.91
CA ASP A 41 15.47 -3.56 -11.90
C ASP A 41 14.68 -2.36 -11.33
N ASN A 42 14.94 -1.97 -10.08
CA ASN A 42 14.22 -0.91 -9.35
C ASN A 42 12.72 -1.18 -9.15
N ARG A 43 12.27 -2.44 -9.31
CA ARG A 43 10.88 -2.83 -9.06
C ARG A 43 10.57 -2.71 -7.58
N ARG A 44 9.31 -2.38 -7.29
CA ARG A 44 8.78 -2.29 -5.93
C ARG A 44 7.49 -3.07 -5.85
N CYS A 45 7.26 -3.81 -4.78
CA CYS A 45 5.93 -4.37 -4.54
C CYS A 45 4.96 -3.24 -4.13
N GLY A 46 3.69 -3.58 -3.95
CA GLY A 46 2.67 -2.62 -3.54
C GLY A 46 2.98 -1.97 -2.19
N VAL A 47 3.42 -2.74 -1.20
CA VAL A 47 3.79 -2.19 0.11
C VAL A 47 5.12 -1.43 0.01
N GLY A 48 6.04 -1.91 -0.83
CA GLY A 48 7.34 -1.30 -1.05
C GLY A 48 7.23 0.15 -1.50
N ILE A 49 6.35 0.48 -2.45
CA ILE A 49 6.23 1.87 -2.96
C ILE A 49 5.77 2.87 -1.88
N LEU A 50 5.17 2.40 -0.78
CA LEU A 50 4.78 3.22 0.37
C LEU A 50 5.93 3.56 1.31
N ILE A 51 7.03 2.80 1.24
CA ILE A 51 8.19 3.00 2.11
C ILE A 51 9.11 4.04 1.47
N ASP A 52 9.36 5.14 2.17
CA ASP A 52 10.32 6.15 1.74
C ASP A 52 11.73 5.57 1.70
N ASP A 53 12.52 5.94 0.70
CA ASP A 53 13.88 5.46 0.54
C ASP A 53 14.78 5.82 1.74
N ALA A 54 14.47 6.91 2.46
CA ALA A 54 15.15 7.29 3.70
C ALA A 54 14.90 6.33 4.88
N PHE A 55 13.85 5.50 4.81
CA PHE A 55 13.46 4.56 5.88
C PHE A 55 13.53 3.10 5.44
N TYR A 56 13.84 2.84 4.16
CA TYR A 56 14.10 1.51 3.66
C TYR A 56 15.38 0.92 4.28
N CYS A 57 15.33 -0.36 4.66
CA CYS A 57 16.52 -1.14 4.99
C CYS A 57 16.33 -2.60 4.55
N SER A 58 17.40 -3.26 4.10
CA SER A 58 17.32 -4.63 3.59
C SER A 58 16.84 -5.66 4.61
N ALA A 59 16.87 -5.35 5.90
CA ALA A 59 16.35 -6.21 6.95
C ALA A 59 14.82 -6.41 6.87
N ILE A 60 14.09 -5.51 6.22
CA ILE A 60 12.63 -5.65 6.05
C ILE A 60 12.26 -6.70 5.00
N GLU A 61 13.17 -7.05 4.08
CA GLU A 61 12.88 -7.89 2.90
C GLU A 61 12.48 -9.34 3.23
N ARG A 62 12.55 -9.74 4.50
CA ARG A 62 12.14 -11.06 4.99
C ARG A 62 10.99 -10.99 5.97
N LEU A 63 10.41 -9.81 6.18
CA LEU A 63 9.28 -9.58 7.08
C LEU A 63 8.02 -9.51 6.24
N GLY A 64 7.05 -10.39 6.52
CA GLY A 64 5.74 -10.33 5.91
C GLY A 64 4.86 -9.26 6.56
N VAL A 65 3.99 -8.62 5.78
CA VAL A 65 2.99 -7.65 6.30
C VAL A 65 2.04 -8.25 7.33
N SER A 66 1.86 -9.57 7.35
CA SER A 66 1.07 -10.27 8.39
C SER A 66 1.65 -10.11 9.80
N LEU A 67 2.96 -9.85 9.94
CA LEU A 67 3.59 -9.58 11.23
C LEU A 67 3.09 -8.28 11.87
N LEU A 68 2.55 -7.35 11.07
CA LEU A 68 2.00 -6.08 11.55
C LEU A 68 0.75 -6.26 12.42
N ARG A 69 0.08 -7.42 12.38
CA ARG A 69 -1.06 -7.73 13.27
C ARG A 69 -0.67 -7.83 14.74
N VAL A 70 0.61 -8.05 15.02
CA VAL A 70 1.13 -8.04 16.39
C VAL A 70 1.81 -6.70 16.61
N PRO A 71 1.35 -5.86 17.55
CA PRO A 71 2.00 -4.61 17.86
C PRO A 71 3.48 -4.84 18.19
N SER A 72 4.35 -4.27 17.36
CA SER A 72 5.79 -4.50 17.43
C SER A 72 6.54 -3.25 16.93
N GLU A 73 7.80 -3.11 17.35
CA GLU A 73 8.74 -2.11 16.83
C GLU A 73 9.74 -2.78 15.87
N ASP A 74 9.28 -3.76 15.10
CA ASP A 74 10.08 -4.37 14.06
C ASP A 74 10.42 -3.37 12.95
N PRO A 75 11.50 -3.62 12.19
CA PRO A 75 11.98 -2.70 11.16
C PRO A 75 10.93 -2.32 10.10
N LEU A 76 10.01 -3.23 9.73
CA LEU A 76 8.97 -2.96 8.74
C LEU A 76 7.91 -2.01 9.33
N ALA A 77 7.43 -2.29 10.54
CA ALA A 77 6.49 -1.42 11.24
C ALA A 77 7.06 -0.01 11.42
N CYS A 78 8.33 0.12 11.82
CA CYS A 78 9.00 1.40 11.95
C CYS A 78 9.13 2.14 10.60
N ALA A 79 9.52 1.44 9.53
CA ALA A 79 9.69 2.03 8.20
C ALA A 79 8.36 2.57 7.66
N LEU A 80 7.27 1.81 7.77
CA LEU A 80 5.93 2.21 7.33
C LEU A 80 5.40 3.41 8.12
N ARG A 81 5.50 3.41 9.46
CA ARG A 81 5.07 4.56 10.29
C ARG A 81 5.82 5.83 9.95
N ARG A 82 7.13 5.74 9.78
CA ARG A 82 7.96 6.90 9.41
C ARG A 82 7.67 7.39 7.99
N SER A 83 7.21 6.49 7.12
CA SER A 83 6.74 6.83 5.76
C SER A 83 5.29 7.33 5.72
N GLY A 84 4.64 7.51 6.87
CA GLY A 84 3.27 8.04 6.94
C GLY A 84 2.16 7.00 6.80
N VAL A 85 2.44 5.71 7.00
CA VAL A 85 1.43 4.64 7.01
C VAL A 85 1.06 4.28 8.45
N ASN A 86 -0.24 4.34 8.78
CA ASN A 86 -0.73 4.03 10.13
C ASN A 86 -0.90 2.51 10.36
N VAL A 87 0.19 1.81 10.65
CA VAL A 87 0.15 0.35 10.93
C VAL A 87 -0.44 -0.02 12.30
N ALA A 88 -0.95 0.95 13.06
CA ALA A 88 -1.73 0.69 14.28
C ALA A 88 -3.25 0.60 14.00
N ASP A 89 -3.67 0.90 12.77
CA ASP A 89 -5.05 0.75 12.31
C ASP A 89 -5.22 -0.58 11.59
N ASP A 90 -6.08 -1.45 12.13
CA ASP A 90 -6.33 -2.78 11.60
C ASP A 90 -6.85 -2.74 10.15
N GLN A 91 -7.61 -1.72 9.76
CA GLN A 91 -8.10 -1.60 8.38
C GLN A 91 -6.95 -1.29 7.40
N VAL A 92 -5.95 -0.54 7.85
CA VAL A 92 -4.74 -0.28 7.06
C VAL A 92 -3.92 -1.56 6.95
N VAL A 93 -3.74 -2.31 8.05
CA VAL A 93 -3.00 -3.59 8.02
C VAL A 93 -3.70 -4.60 7.11
N ASP A 94 -5.02 -4.73 7.19
CA ASP A 94 -5.82 -5.59 6.31
C ASP A 94 -5.64 -5.20 4.83
N LEU A 95 -5.68 -3.90 4.52
CA LEU A 95 -5.42 -3.41 3.16
C LEU A 95 -4.01 -3.77 2.67
N LEU A 96 -2.98 -3.60 3.50
CA LEU A 96 -1.60 -3.94 3.12
C LEU A 96 -1.43 -5.43 2.84
N ILE A 97 -2.12 -6.29 3.61
CA ILE A 97 -2.14 -7.74 3.40
C ILE A 97 -2.83 -8.07 2.07
N ASP A 98 -4.05 -7.56 1.84
CA ASP A 98 -4.78 -7.78 0.59
C ASP A 98 -3.96 -7.36 -0.65
N LEU A 99 -3.28 -6.21 -0.58
CA LEU A 99 -2.44 -5.70 -1.67
C LEU A 99 -1.19 -6.55 -1.90
N GLN A 100 -0.57 -7.07 -0.83
CA GLN A 100 0.59 -7.95 -0.94
C GLN A 100 0.17 -9.33 -1.49
N ASP A 101 -0.99 -9.86 -1.09
CA ASP A 101 -1.54 -11.11 -1.63
C ASP A 101 -1.84 -11.00 -3.13
N ILE A 102 -2.34 -9.86 -3.61
CA ILE A 102 -2.49 -9.63 -5.06
C ILE A 102 -1.14 -9.71 -5.76
N HIS A 103 -0.13 -9.02 -5.25
CA HIS A 103 1.21 -9.01 -5.84
C HIS A 103 1.83 -10.41 -5.86
N ASP A 104 1.78 -11.12 -4.73
CA ASP A 104 2.52 -12.38 -4.53
C ASP A 104 1.78 -13.58 -5.15
N LEU A 105 0.45 -13.63 -5.05
CA LEU A 105 -0.32 -14.85 -5.32
C LEU A 105 -1.20 -14.76 -6.58
N THR A 106 -1.57 -13.56 -7.00
CA THR A 106 -2.50 -13.37 -8.12
C THR A 106 -1.76 -13.24 -9.44
N ALA A 107 -2.27 -13.86 -10.51
CA ALA A 107 -1.75 -13.68 -11.86
C ALA A 107 -1.85 -12.20 -12.28
N ILE A 108 -0.84 -11.67 -12.97
CA ILE A 108 -0.69 -10.24 -13.25
C ILE A 108 -1.88 -9.70 -14.06
N GLU A 109 -2.37 -10.49 -15.02
CA GLU A 109 -3.54 -10.19 -15.84
C GLU A 109 -4.84 -10.03 -15.04
N SER A 110 -4.89 -10.61 -13.83
CA SER A 110 -6.03 -10.55 -12.92
C SER A 110 -5.91 -9.40 -11.91
N TRP A 111 -4.76 -8.72 -11.83
CA TRP A 111 -4.56 -7.59 -10.91
C TRP A 111 -5.61 -6.47 -11.07
N PRO A 112 -6.00 -6.02 -12.28
CA PRO A 112 -7.00 -4.97 -12.42
C PRO A 112 -8.34 -5.30 -11.73
N ALA A 113 -8.84 -6.52 -11.94
CA ALA A 113 -10.10 -6.96 -11.35
C ALA A 113 -9.99 -7.16 -9.83
N ALA A 114 -8.90 -7.78 -9.36
CA ALA A 114 -8.66 -7.99 -7.93
C ALA A 114 -8.51 -6.66 -7.16
N LEU A 115 -7.84 -5.66 -7.75
CA LEU A 115 -7.71 -4.33 -7.17
C LEU A 115 -9.06 -3.60 -7.15
N GLU A 116 -9.89 -3.74 -8.19
CA GLU A 116 -11.25 -3.19 -8.18
C GLU A 116 -12.10 -3.77 -7.04
N ASP A 117 -11.97 -5.08 -6.77
CA ASP A 117 -12.64 -5.74 -5.65
C ASP A 117 -12.24 -5.17 -4.29
N ILE A 118 -10.95 -4.88 -4.07
CA ILE A 118 -10.49 -4.18 -2.86
C ILE A 118 -11.12 -2.78 -2.80
N GLY A 119 -11.04 -2.02 -3.88
CA GLY A 119 -11.54 -0.64 -3.93
C GLY A 119 -13.04 -0.53 -3.60
N ARG A 120 -13.85 -1.55 -3.95
CA ARG A 120 -15.27 -1.62 -3.59
C ARG A 120 -15.54 -1.86 -2.11
N ARG A 121 -14.60 -2.46 -1.38
CA ARG A 121 -14.71 -2.73 0.08
C ARG A 121 -14.26 -1.55 0.94
N LEU A 122 -13.46 -0.64 0.38
CA LEU A 122 -12.99 0.52 1.14
C LEU A 122 -14.15 1.46 1.49
N PRO A 123 -14.12 2.06 2.69
CA PRO A 123 -15.09 3.08 3.06
C PRO A 123 -15.01 4.21 2.04
N ARG A 124 -16.09 4.46 1.30
CA ARG A 124 -16.13 5.63 0.43
C ARG A 124 -16.09 6.86 1.33
N GLN A 125 -15.06 7.69 1.19
CA GLN A 125 -15.20 9.11 1.55
C GLN A 125 -16.46 9.60 0.83
N LEU A 126 -17.49 9.96 1.59
CA LEU A 126 -18.57 10.81 1.09
C LEU A 126 -17.95 12.17 0.80
N SER A 127 -17.20 12.28 -0.30
CA SER A 127 -16.90 13.59 -0.87
C SER A 127 -18.25 14.16 -1.28
N CYS A 128 -18.78 15.08 -0.48
CA CYS A 128 -19.92 15.90 -0.83
C CYS A 128 -19.71 16.43 -2.25
N GLN A 129 -20.43 15.86 -3.21
CA GLN A 129 -20.69 16.53 -4.46
C GLN A 129 -21.61 17.70 -4.13
N LEU A 130 -21.02 18.85 -3.81
CA LEU A 130 -21.75 20.11 -3.89
C LEU A 130 -22.08 20.32 -5.36
N SER A 131 -23.34 20.03 -5.66
CA SER A 131 -24.04 20.24 -6.91
C SER A 131 -23.70 21.62 -7.47
N ALA A 132 -23.07 21.66 -8.64
CA ALA A 132 -23.20 22.82 -9.51
C ALA A 132 -24.58 22.75 -10.16
N THR A 133 -25.60 23.33 -9.49
CA THR A 133 -26.81 23.76 -10.18
C THR A 133 -26.45 25.00 -11.01
N PRO A 134 -26.59 25.00 -12.34
CA PRO A 134 -26.55 26.24 -13.09
C PRO A 134 -27.86 26.99 -12.81
N LEU A 135 -27.74 28.20 -12.27
CA LEU A 135 -28.82 29.17 -12.22
C LEU A 135 -29.08 29.64 -13.66
N ALA A 136 -30.12 29.12 -14.30
CA ALA A 136 -30.64 29.69 -15.53
C ALA A 136 -31.49 30.92 -15.17
N ALA A 137 -31.16 32.05 -15.83
CA ALA A 137 -31.83 33.34 -15.73
C ALA A 137 -33.15 33.37 -16.52
#